data_AF-A0A0L0K070-F1
#
_entry.id   AF-A0A0L0K070-F1
#
_cell.length_a   1.000
_cell.length_b   1.000
_cell.length_c   1.000
_cell.angle_alpha   90.00
_cell.angle_beta   90.00
_cell.angle_gamma   90.00
#
_symmetry.space_group_name_H-M   'P 1'
#
loop_
_entity.id
_entity.type
_entity.pdbx_description
1 polymer ?
#
loop_
_entity_poly.entity_id
_entity_poly.type
_entity_poly.pdbx_seq_one_letter_code
_entity_poly.pdbx_strand_id
1 'polypeptide(L)' 'MDTSTPADGSLSDQEYGLFRDLLRRYCAYEVDQWENLYTETAYGPVYVSFSRALPPGAPHEAYREF' A
#
# COMPACT_ATOMS: atom_id res chain seq x y z
N MET A 1 5.83 -24.59 10.29
CA MET A 1 5.25 -23.69 9.29
C MET A 1 4.10 -23.00 9.99
N ASP A 2 4.30 -21.74 10.37
CA ASP A 2 3.25 -20.92 10.96
C ASP A 2 2.40 -20.41 9.80
N THR A 3 1.27 -21.07 9.55
CA THR A 3 0.25 -20.57 8.64
C THR A 3 -0.58 -19.58 9.44
N SER A 4 -0.11 -18.34 9.51
CA SER A 4 -0.87 -17.23 10.07
C SER A 4 -2.10 -17.06 9.18
N THR A 5 -3.25 -17.53 9.66
CA THR A 5 -4.54 -17.20 9.06
C THR A 5 -4.63 -15.68 8.98
N PRO A 6 -4.99 -15.09 7.81
CA PRO A 6 -5.23 -13.66 7.73
C PRO A 6 -6.23 -13.28 8.82
N ALA A 7 -5.88 -12.32 9.68
CA ALA A 7 -6.83 -11.79 10.64
C ALA A 7 -8.01 -11.18 9.85
N ASP A 8 -9.21 -11.73 10.04
CA ASP A 8 -10.42 -11.15 9.45
C ASP A 8 -10.66 -9.76 10.08
N GLY A 9 -10.78 -8.73 9.24
CA GLY A 9 -11.12 -7.37 9.67
C GLY A 9 -10.04 -6.33 9.41
N SER A 10 -10.17 -5.17 10.07
CA SER A 10 -9.20 -4.07 9.97
C SER A 10 -7.90 -4.42 10.70
N LEU A 11 -6.77 -3.91 10.17
CA LEU A 11 -5.48 -3.99 10.86
C LEU A 11 -5.56 -3.34 12.24
N SER A 12 -4.94 -3.96 13.23
CA SER A 12 -4.64 -3.32 14.50
C SER A 12 -3.64 -2.16 14.32
N ASP A 13 -3.54 -1.28 15.32
CA ASP A 13 -2.59 -0.16 15.29
C ASP A 13 -1.13 -0.62 15.09
N GLN A 14 -0.77 -1.77 15.69
CA GLN A 14 0.56 -2.34 15.55
C GLN A 14 0.82 -2.85 14.13
N GLU A 15 -0.13 -3.60 13.55
CA GLU A 15 -0.02 -4.11 12.18
C GLU A 15 0.00 -2.95 11.18
N TYR A 16 -0.82 -1.92 11.41
CA TYR A 16 -0.84 -0.74 10.57
C TYR A 16 0.48 0.05 10.64
N GLY A 17 1.08 0.16 11.83
CA GLY A 17 2.42 0.75 12.00
C GLY A 17 3.49 -0.01 11.23
N LEU A 18 3.54 -1.34 11.38
CA LEU A 18 4.48 -2.19 10.65
C LEU A 18 4.27 -2.09 9.12
N PHE A 19 3.03 -2.09 8.67
CA PHE A 19 2.69 -1.93 7.26
C PHE A 19 3.24 -0.62 6.69
N ARG A 20 3.07 0.50 7.41
CA ARG A 20 3.60 1.82 6.98
C ARG A 20 5.11 1.84 6.86
N ASP A 21 5.83 1.24 7.80
CA ASP A 21 7.30 1.22 7.79
C ASP A 21 7.85 0.37 6.63
N LEU A 22 7.25 -0.80 6.39
CA LEU A 22 7.61 -1.64 5.26
C LEU A 22 7.27 -0.97 3.92
N LEU A 23 6.10 -0.32 3.83
CA LEU A 23 5.68 0.38 2.63
C LEU A 23 6.63 1.54 2.31
N ARG A 24 7.02 2.34 3.30
CA ARG A 24 7.99 3.43 3.13
C ARG A 24 9.33 2.90 2.59
N ARG A 25 9.81 1.77 3.14
CA ARG A 25 11.04 1.13 2.66
C ARG A 25 10.89 0.62 1.22
N TYR A 26 9.77 -0.02 0.90
CA TYR A 26 9.48 -0.48 -0.46
C TYR A 26 9.48 0.67 -1.47
N CYS A 27 8.78 1.78 -1.17
CA CYS A 27 8.76 2.97 -2.03
C CYS A 27 10.15 3.61 -2.22
N ALA A 28 11.04 3.50 -1.23
CA ALA A 28 12.38 4.05 -1.29
C ALA A 28 13.33 3.25 -2.19
N TYR A 29 13.24 1.91 -2.15
CA TYR A 29 14.25 1.04 -2.75
C TYR A 29 13.78 0.22 -3.94
N GLU A 30 12.50 -0.14 -4.00
CA GLU A 30 11.98 -1.06 -5.01
C GLU A 30 11.22 -0.33 -6.13
N VAL A 31 10.52 0.75 -5.80
CA VAL A 31 9.82 1.55 -6.83
C VAL A 31 10.85 2.34 -7.64
N ASP A 32 10.81 2.25 -8.97
CA ASP A 32 11.69 3.01 -9.88
C ASP A 32 11.02 4.29 -10.43
N GLN A 33 10.02 4.18 -11.29
CA GLN A 33 9.25 5.34 -11.76
C GLN A 33 7.76 5.19 -11.51
N TRP A 34 7.24 3.99 -11.75
CA TRP A 34 5.86 3.59 -11.56
C TRP A 34 5.84 2.11 -11.21
N GLU A 35 4.84 1.71 -10.43
CA GLU A 35 4.57 0.30 -10.12
C GLU A 35 3.06 0.12 -10.01
N ASN A 36 2.54 -0.97 -10.59
CA ASN A 36 1.11 -1.26 -10.58
C ASN A 36 0.90 -2.69 -10.10
N LEU A 37 0.32 -2.80 -8.91
CA LEU A 37 0.01 -4.08 -8.28
C LEU A 37 -1.51 -4.28 -8.28
N TYR A 38 -1.93 -5.54 -8.24
CA TYR A 38 -3.30 -5.89 -7.91
C TYR A 38 -3.34 -7.12 -7.02
N THR A 39 -4.41 -7.25 -6.26
CA THR A 39 -4.66 -8.43 -5.43
C THR A 39 -6.14 -8.77 -5.45
N GLU A 40 -6.46 -10.06 -5.47
CA GLU A 40 -7.83 -10.52 -5.32
C GLU A 40 -8.24 -10.45 -3.84
N THR A 41 -9.50 -10.09 -3.59
CA THR A 41 -10.09 -10.08 -2.25
C THR A 41 -11.47 -10.73 -2.26
N ALA A 42 -12.02 -11.03 -1.09
CA ALA A 42 -13.40 -11.51 -0.98
C ALA A 42 -14.46 -10.55 -1.55
N TYR A 43 -14.09 -9.27 -1.74
CA TYR A 43 -14.97 -8.21 -2.27
C TYR A 43 -14.62 -7.82 -3.73
N GLY A 44 -13.76 -8.59 -4.39
CA GLY A 44 -13.25 -8.33 -5.74
C GLY A 44 -11.81 -7.79 -5.77
N PRO A 45 -11.26 -7.51 -6.96
CA PRO A 45 -9.87 -7.09 -7.11
C PRO A 45 -9.66 -5.68 -6.58
N VAL A 46 -8.52 -5.48 -5.91
CA VAL A 46 -8.02 -4.17 -5.50
C VAL A 46 -6.76 -3.87 -6.29
N TYR A 47 -6.68 -2.66 -6.84
CA TYR A 47 -5.56 -2.17 -7.63
C TYR A 47 -4.80 -1.11 -6.83
N VAL A 48 -3.47 -1.18 -6.87
CA VAL A 48 -2.58 -0.26 -6.16
C VAL A 48 -1.58 0.30 -7.16
N SER A 49 -1.44 1.63 -7.19
CA SER A 49 -0.48 2.31 -8.06
C SER A 49 0.45 3.16 -7.23
N PHE A 50 1.76 2.99 -7.46
CA PHE A 50 2.80 3.84 -6.90
C PHE A 50 3.43 4.65 -8.03
N SER A 51 3.65 5.95 -7.79
CA SER A 51 4.33 6.83 -8.72
C SER A 51 5.21 7.84 -7.98
N ARG A 52 6.33 8.23 -8.59
CA ARG A 52 7.18 9.32 -8.07
C ARG A 52 6.70 10.72 -8.45
N ALA A 53 5.66 10.81 -9.27
CA ALA A 53 5.01 12.04 -9.67
C ALA A 53 3.52 11.96 -9.38
N LEU A 54 2.90 13.11 -9.11
CA LEU A 54 1.46 13.22 -9.01
C LEU A 54 0.83 12.83 -10.35
N PRO A 55 -0.31 12.11 -10.35
CA PRO A 55 -1.11 11.95 -11.55
C PRO A 55 -1.44 13.32 -12.16
N PRO A 56 -1.53 13.43 -13.50
CA PRO A 56 -1.87 14.68 -14.15
C PRO A 56 -3.16 15.29 -13.58
N GLY A 57 -3.07 16.53 -13.09
CA GLY A 57 -4.22 17.25 -12.51
C GLY A 57 -4.54 16.90 -11.05
N ALA A 58 -3.83 15.97 -10.42
CA ALA A 58 -3.99 15.68 -9.00
C ALA A 58 -3.24 16.71 -8.14
N PRO A 59 -3.90 17.35 -7.16
CA PRO A 59 -3.24 18.23 -6.21
C PRO A 59 -2.49 17.41 -5.15
N HIS A 60 -1.35 17.93 -4.65
CA HIS A 60 -0.59 17.27 -3.59
C HIS A 60 -1.43 17.14 -2.31
N GLU A 61 -2.26 18.14 -1.99
CA GLU A 61 -3.14 18.16 -0.83
C GLU A 61 -4.26 17.10 -0.84
N ALA A 62 -4.50 16.42 -1.97
CA ALA A 62 -5.38 15.25 -2.00
C ALA A 62 -4.77 14.02 -1.31
N TYR A 63 -3.46 14.04 -1.01
CA TYR A 63 -2.72 12.94 -0.41
C TYR A 63 -2.45 13.22 1.06
N ARG A 64 -2.61 12.19 1.91
CA ARG A 64 -2.25 12.26 3.33
C ARG A 64 -0.91 11.58 3.52
N GLU A 65 -0.02 12.24 4.27
CA GLU A 65 1.15 11.57 4.81
C GLU A 65 0.69 10.49 5.78
N PHE A 66 1.25 9.29 5.64
CA PHE A 66 1.06 8.22 6.61
C PHE A 66 2.21 8.19 7.60
#